data_AF-A0A355CGA1-F1
#
_entry.id   AF-A0A355CGA1-F1
#
_cell.length_a   1.000
_cell.length_b   1.000
_cell.length_c   1.000
_cell.angle_alpha   90.00
_cell.angle_beta   90.00
_cell.angle_gamma   90.00
#
_symmetry.space_group_name_H-M   'P 1'
#
loop_
_entity.id
_entity.type
_entity.pdbx_description
1 polymer ?
#
loop_
_entity_poly.entity_id
_entity_poly.type
_entity_poly.pdbx_seq_one_letter_code
_entity_poly.pdbx_strand_id
1 'polypeptide(L)'
;SKVPALRLQQLEWAGELKMPFTTGLLLGIGESEADWVETLEAIARIHSCYHHIQEVILQPHSPGNKQSWDGEVFDVTKMPELIAIARSILPDQIALQIPPNLVTQPEILLACLAAGARDLGGIGPLDEVNPDYPHLQHQTLTEILAAAGWQLVKRLPVYHQYDKWLPQTLQTAVKQWRVSD
;
A
#
# COMPACT_ATOMS: atom_id res chain seq x y z
N SER A 1 -1.94 2.68 15.29
CA SER A 1 -2.43 2.04 16.54
C SER A 1 -1.75 2.72 17.71
N LYS A 2 -2.47 3.02 18.79
CA LYS A 2 -1.90 3.69 19.97
C LYS A 2 -0.94 2.79 20.79
N VAL A 3 -0.76 1.52 20.40
CA VAL A 3 0.20 0.59 21.02
C VAL A 3 0.89 -0.27 19.92
N PRO A 4 2.20 -0.12 19.66
CA PRO A 4 2.92 -0.88 18.64
C PRO A 4 2.88 -2.40 18.83
N ALA A 5 3.00 -2.89 20.07
CA ALA A 5 3.00 -4.34 20.37
C ALA A 5 1.70 -5.04 19.94
N LEU A 6 0.54 -4.40 20.14
CA LEU A 6 -0.75 -4.95 19.70
C LEU A 6 -0.85 -5.05 18.18
N ARG A 7 -0.22 -4.11 17.46
CA ARG A 7 -0.18 -4.15 16.00
C ARG A 7 0.64 -5.34 15.51
N LEU A 8 1.81 -5.59 16.12
CA LEU A 8 2.64 -6.76 15.77
C LEU A 8 1.90 -8.06 16.06
N GLN A 9 1.28 -8.17 17.23
CA GLN A 9 0.47 -9.33 17.61
C GLN A 9 -0.67 -9.60 16.61
N GLN A 10 -1.33 -8.55 16.11
CA GLN A 10 -2.38 -8.71 15.10
C GLN A 10 -1.84 -9.31 13.79
N LEU A 11 -0.63 -8.89 13.35
CA LEU A 11 0.01 -9.45 12.17
C LEU A 11 0.39 -10.92 12.39
N GLU A 12 0.89 -11.27 13.57
CA GLU A 12 1.18 -12.67 13.91
C GLU A 12 -0.07 -13.54 13.88
N TRP A 13 -1.17 -13.10 14.51
CA TRP A 13 -2.46 -13.82 14.48
C TRP A 13 -3.02 -13.97 13.06
N ALA A 14 -2.93 -12.94 12.22
CA ALA A 14 -3.32 -13.05 10.81
C ALA A 14 -2.49 -14.12 10.08
N GLY A 15 -1.19 -14.20 10.40
CA GLY A 15 -0.30 -15.24 9.91
C GLY A 15 -0.68 -16.65 10.37
N GLU A 16 -0.94 -16.84 11.66
CA GLU A 16 -1.40 -18.12 12.24
C GLU A 16 -2.70 -18.61 11.59
N LEU A 17 -3.61 -17.69 11.29
CA LEU A 17 -4.89 -17.97 10.64
C LEU A 17 -4.80 -18.08 9.11
N LYS A 18 -3.61 -17.91 8.52
CA LYS A 18 -3.39 -17.91 7.06
C LYS A 18 -4.30 -16.92 6.33
N MET A 19 -4.37 -15.69 6.84
CA MET A 19 -5.12 -14.61 6.20
C MET A 19 -4.17 -13.76 5.35
N PRO A 20 -4.43 -13.59 4.03
CA PRO A 20 -3.73 -12.60 3.24
C PRO A 20 -3.96 -11.22 3.84
N PHE A 21 -2.89 -10.52 4.21
CA PHE A 21 -3.01 -9.33 5.05
C PHE A 21 -2.30 -8.12 4.45
N THR A 22 -2.98 -6.98 4.52
CA THR A 22 -2.42 -5.68 4.15
C THR A 22 -2.06 -4.92 5.43
N THR A 23 -0.86 -4.37 5.47
CA THR A 23 -0.38 -3.49 6.55
C THR A 23 0.26 -2.24 5.93
N GLY A 24 0.90 -1.37 6.71
CA GLY A 24 1.44 -0.13 6.14
C GLY A 24 2.03 0.86 7.12
N LEU A 25 2.72 1.87 6.60
CA LEU A 25 3.27 2.98 7.34
C LEU A 25 2.43 4.23 7.04
N LEU A 26 2.11 4.98 8.10
CA LEU A 26 1.55 6.32 7.98
C LEU A 26 2.72 7.30 8.15
N LEU A 27 2.89 8.22 7.21
CA LEU A 27 4.08 9.06 7.08
C LEU A 27 3.78 10.51 7.47
N GLY A 28 4.73 11.24 8.06
CA GLY A 28 4.55 12.62 8.49
C GLY A 28 3.73 12.77 9.77
N ILE A 29 3.87 11.80 10.67
CA ILE A 29 3.26 11.80 12.02
C ILE A 29 4.30 12.02 13.13
N GLY A 30 5.51 12.44 12.78
CA GLY A 30 6.63 12.67 13.70
C GLY A 30 7.61 11.50 13.80
N GLU A 31 7.55 10.56 12.86
CA GLU A 31 8.46 9.43 12.77
C GLU A 31 9.79 9.81 12.07
N SER A 32 10.85 9.08 12.41
CA SER A 32 12.16 9.17 11.78
C SER A 32 12.36 8.07 10.73
N GLU A 33 13.39 8.21 9.90
CA GLU A 33 13.79 7.14 8.97
C GLU A 33 14.12 5.82 9.69
N ALA A 34 14.71 5.90 10.88
CA ALA A 34 14.98 4.72 11.71
C ALA A 34 13.69 3.99 12.10
N ASP A 35 12.61 4.73 12.40
CA ASP A 35 11.31 4.14 12.73
C ASP A 35 10.68 3.45 11.51
N TRP A 36 10.88 3.98 10.29
CA TRP A 36 10.47 3.32 9.06
C TRP A 36 11.20 1.99 8.88
N VAL A 37 12.54 2.01 8.99
CA VAL A 37 13.38 0.81 8.84
C VAL A 37 12.98 -0.24 9.86
N GLU A 38 12.88 0.11 11.15
CA GLU A 38 12.47 -0.83 12.20
C GLU A 38 11.10 -1.46 11.90
N THR A 39 10.14 -0.65 11.46
CA THR A 39 8.79 -1.13 11.11
C THR A 39 8.82 -2.07 9.90
N LEU A 40 9.55 -1.72 8.86
CA LEU A 40 9.68 -2.52 7.64
C LEU A 40 10.38 -3.86 7.93
N GLU A 41 11.44 -3.85 8.73
CA GLU A 41 12.10 -5.08 9.15
C GLU A 41 11.19 -5.97 10.00
N ALA A 42 10.38 -5.39 10.89
CA ALA A 42 9.41 -6.16 11.67
C ALA A 42 8.37 -6.84 10.77
N ILE A 43 7.87 -6.13 9.76
CA ILE A 43 6.97 -6.68 8.74
C ILE A 43 7.66 -7.81 7.96
N ALA A 44 8.90 -7.60 7.51
CA ALA A 44 9.68 -8.60 6.79
C ALA A 44 9.89 -9.88 7.62
N ARG A 45 10.25 -9.74 8.91
CA ARG A 45 10.42 -10.85 9.85
C ARG A 45 9.12 -11.65 9.99
N ILE A 46 7.99 -10.98 10.24
CA ILE A 46 6.69 -11.65 10.36
C ILE A 46 6.31 -12.35 9.05
N HIS A 47 6.49 -11.70 7.90
CA HIS A 47 6.23 -12.34 6.61
C HIS A 47 7.14 -13.55 6.38
N SER A 48 8.40 -13.54 6.83
CA SER A 48 9.28 -14.71 6.71
C SER A 48 8.81 -15.94 7.51
N CYS A 49 8.05 -15.73 8.58
CA CYS A 49 7.49 -16.81 9.40
C CYS A 49 6.19 -17.40 8.80
N TYR A 50 5.33 -16.56 8.24
CA TYR A 50 3.94 -16.93 7.91
C TYR A 50 3.59 -16.76 6.42
N HIS A 51 4.40 -16.03 5.65
CA HIS A 51 4.21 -15.73 4.23
C HIS A 51 2.85 -15.11 3.84
N HIS A 52 2.19 -14.43 4.78
CA HIS A 52 0.79 -14.01 4.66
C HIS A 52 0.58 -12.54 4.28
N ILE A 53 1.61 -11.69 4.44
CA ILE A 53 1.50 -10.26 4.14
C ILE A 53 1.58 -10.08 2.63
N GLN A 54 0.51 -9.58 2.02
CA GLN A 54 0.43 -9.38 0.57
C GLN A 54 0.93 -8.01 0.14
N GLU A 55 0.77 -7.01 1.01
CA GLU A 55 0.91 -5.61 0.64
C GLU A 55 1.31 -4.76 1.86
N VAL A 56 2.19 -3.79 1.61
CA VAL A 56 2.53 -2.72 2.54
C VAL A 56 2.17 -1.39 1.89
N ILE A 57 1.27 -0.65 2.53
CA ILE A 57 0.86 0.69 2.12
C ILE A 57 1.83 1.72 2.68
N LEU A 58 2.37 2.59 1.84
CA LEU A 58 3.17 3.75 2.25
C LEU A 58 2.32 5.00 2.01
N GLN A 59 1.74 5.55 3.08
CA GLN A 59 0.71 6.58 3.00
C GLN A 59 1.14 7.86 3.72
N PRO A 60 1.37 8.97 2.99
CA PRO A 60 1.46 10.30 3.61
C PRO A 60 0.22 10.61 4.44
N HIS A 61 0.42 11.16 5.63
CA HIS A 61 -0.66 11.72 6.43
C HIS A 61 -1.08 13.05 5.82
N SER A 62 -2.36 13.18 5.48
CA SER A 62 -2.96 14.46 5.13
C SER A 62 -3.96 14.85 6.22
N PRO A 63 -3.77 15.99 6.91
CA PRO A 63 -4.75 16.46 7.88
C PRO A 63 -6.06 16.79 7.17
N GLY A 64 -7.17 16.19 7.63
CA GLY A 64 -8.50 16.50 7.12
C GLY A 64 -8.97 17.89 7.57
N ASN A 65 -10.07 18.37 6.98
CA ASN A 65 -10.60 19.73 7.23
C ASN A 65 -11.00 20.00 8.70
N LYS A 66 -11.14 18.94 9.51
CA LYS A 66 -11.56 19.00 10.92
C LYS A 66 -10.45 18.75 11.94
N GLN A 67 -9.21 18.52 11.50
CA GLN A 67 -8.10 18.20 12.38
C GLN A 67 -7.03 19.29 12.30
N SER A 68 -6.83 20.02 13.40
CA SER A 68 -5.60 20.80 13.60
C SER A 68 -4.46 19.82 13.86
N TRP A 69 -3.60 19.62 12.85
CA TRP A 69 -2.36 18.88 12.99
C TRP A 69 -1.21 19.90 13.07
N ASP A 70 -0.56 19.97 14.23
CA ASP A 70 0.56 20.89 14.49
C ASP A 70 1.92 20.28 14.07
N GLY A 71 1.94 19.05 13.56
CA GLY A 71 3.15 18.40 13.07
C GLY A 71 3.48 18.77 11.63
N GLU A 72 4.74 18.53 11.22
CA GLU A 72 5.15 18.74 9.84
C GLU A 72 4.43 17.77 8.90
N VAL A 73 3.91 18.29 7.78
CA VAL A 73 3.34 17.48 6.71
C VAL A 73 4.47 16.71 6.04
N PHE A 74 4.22 15.44 5.70
CA PHE A 74 5.20 14.63 4.97
C PHE A 74 5.59 15.29 3.64
N ASP A 75 6.89 15.45 3.40
CA ASP A 75 7.41 15.90 2.12
C ASP A 75 7.29 14.76 1.09
N VAL A 76 6.28 14.84 0.23
CA VAL A 76 6.00 13.83 -0.80
C VAL A 76 7.15 13.62 -1.78
N THR A 77 8.09 14.56 -1.91
CA THR A 77 9.29 14.39 -2.75
C THR A 77 10.21 13.27 -2.24
N LYS A 78 10.08 12.88 -0.96
CA LYS A 78 10.81 11.77 -0.35
C LYS A 78 10.17 10.40 -0.59
N MET A 79 8.98 10.34 -1.20
CA MET A 79 8.29 9.07 -1.47
C MET A 79 9.15 8.07 -2.26
N PRO A 80 9.83 8.45 -3.37
CA PRO A 80 10.64 7.50 -4.13
C PRO A 80 11.80 6.91 -3.32
N GLU A 81 12.44 7.72 -2.48
CA GLU A 81 13.52 7.27 -1.58
C GLU A 81 13.00 6.27 -0.54
N LEU A 82 11.90 6.59 0.13
CA LEU A 82 11.25 5.69 1.08
C LEU A 82 10.84 4.36 0.42
N ILE A 83 10.30 4.39 -0.79
CA ILE A 83 9.92 3.20 -1.55
C ILE A 83 11.16 2.35 -1.86
N ALA A 84 12.26 2.98 -2.26
CA ALA A 84 13.52 2.28 -2.52
C ALA A 84 14.05 1.59 -1.25
N ILE A 85 14.01 2.29 -0.10
CA ILE A 85 14.33 1.71 1.22
C ILE A 85 13.43 0.51 1.49
N ALA A 86 12.11 0.68 1.37
CA ALA A 86 11.15 -0.39 1.58
C ALA A 86 11.36 -1.58 0.64
N ARG A 87 11.78 -1.36 -0.62
CA ARG A 87 12.19 -2.43 -1.55
C ARG A 87 13.48 -3.14 -1.21
N SER A 88 14.43 -2.45 -0.60
CA SER A 88 15.63 -3.13 -0.09
C SER A 88 15.35 -4.03 1.12
N ILE A 89 14.29 -3.74 1.91
CA ILE A 89 14.01 -4.44 3.17
C ILE A 89 12.97 -5.56 3.02
N LEU A 90 11.80 -5.30 2.41
CA LEU A 90 10.73 -6.31 2.39
C LEU A 90 10.94 -7.32 1.26
N PRO A 91 10.48 -8.57 1.43
CA PRO A 91 10.47 -9.57 0.37
C PRO A 91 9.74 -9.09 -0.90
N ASP A 92 10.17 -9.58 -2.08
CA ASP A 92 9.55 -9.26 -3.37
C ASP A 92 8.10 -9.74 -3.50
N GLN A 93 7.68 -10.69 -2.66
CA GLN A 93 6.31 -11.17 -2.60
C GLN A 93 5.33 -10.13 -2.03
N ILE A 94 5.84 -9.12 -1.31
CA ILE A 94 5.03 -8.05 -0.73
C ILE A 94 4.96 -6.90 -1.74
N ALA A 95 3.75 -6.57 -2.19
CA ALA A 95 3.52 -5.39 -3.00
C ALA A 95 3.68 -4.11 -2.19
N LEU A 96 4.26 -3.07 -2.78
CA LEU A 96 4.22 -1.72 -2.23
C LEU A 96 3.07 -0.95 -2.88
N GLN A 97 2.12 -0.54 -2.05
CA GLN A 97 1.00 0.30 -2.45
C GLN A 97 1.27 1.76 -2.07
N ILE A 98 0.97 2.67 -3.01
CA ILE A 98 0.94 4.11 -2.74
C ILE A 98 -0.40 4.73 -3.14
N PRO A 99 -0.84 5.80 -2.45
CA PRO A 99 -2.05 6.56 -2.80
C PRO A 99 -1.75 7.65 -3.85
N PRO A 100 -2.15 7.51 -5.13
CA PRO A 100 -1.90 8.51 -6.17
C PRO A 100 -2.69 9.81 -5.95
N ASN A 101 -3.71 9.78 -5.09
CA ASN A 101 -4.39 11.00 -4.67
C ASN A 101 -3.58 11.85 -3.68
N LEU A 102 -2.62 11.26 -2.96
CA LEU A 102 -1.72 11.99 -2.06
C LEU A 102 -0.34 12.25 -2.71
N VAL A 103 0.01 11.46 -3.73
CA VAL A 103 1.18 11.69 -4.60
C VAL A 103 0.71 12.33 -5.91
N THR A 104 0.28 13.59 -5.83
CA THR A 104 -0.45 14.28 -6.92
C THR A 104 0.43 14.73 -8.08
N GLN A 105 1.73 14.90 -7.86
CA GLN A 105 2.70 15.28 -8.88
C GLN A 105 3.04 14.06 -9.77
N PRO A 106 2.70 14.09 -11.07
CA PRO A 106 2.92 12.94 -11.97
C PRO A 106 4.37 12.45 -12.00
N GLU A 107 5.34 13.34 -11.98
CA GLU A 107 6.76 13.03 -11.98
C GLU A 107 7.20 12.27 -10.71
N ILE A 108 6.65 12.64 -9.55
CA ILE A 108 6.91 11.92 -8.29
C ILE A 108 6.22 10.56 -8.32
N LEU A 109 4.96 10.50 -8.78
CA LEU A 109 4.24 9.23 -8.93
C LEU A 109 5.00 8.24 -9.83
N LEU A 110 5.50 8.69 -10.96
CA LEU A 110 6.30 7.88 -11.87
C LEU A 110 7.65 7.47 -11.26
N ALA A 111 8.30 8.37 -10.51
CA ALA A 111 9.52 8.04 -9.76
C ALA A 111 9.27 6.98 -8.68
N CYS A 112 8.13 7.03 -8.00
CA CYS A 112 7.70 6.02 -7.04
C CYS A 112 7.52 4.64 -7.70
N LEU A 113 6.94 4.59 -8.90
CA LEU A 113 6.85 3.34 -9.67
C LEU A 113 8.24 2.86 -10.07
N ALA A 114 9.13 3.74 -10.53
CA ALA A 114 10.51 3.36 -10.84
C ALA A 114 11.26 2.80 -9.61
N ALA A 115 11.02 3.35 -8.42
CA ALA A 115 11.58 2.90 -7.15
C ALA A 115 11.03 1.54 -6.67
N GLY A 116 9.89 1.10 -7.21
CA GLY A 116 9.35 -0.25 -6.98
C GLY A 116 7.96 -0.32 -6.36
N ALA A 117 7.22 0.79 -6.26
CA ALA A 117 5.78 0.74 -6.04
C ALA A 117 5.09 0.03 -7.21
N ARG A 118 4.15 -0.86 -6.91
CA ARG A 118 3.45 -1.67 -7.93
C ARG A 118 1.94 -1.66 -7.77
N ASP A 119 1.44 -1.06 -6.69
CA ASP A 119 0.01 -0.98 -6.43
C ASP A 119 -0.40 0.47 -6.15
N LEU A 120 -1.57 0.85 -6.66
CA LEU A 120 -2.10 2.20 -6.55
C LEU A 120 -3.46 2.11 -5.84
N GLY A 121 -3.47 2.47 -4.55
CA GLY A 121 -4.67 2.45 -3.71
C GLY A 121 -5.51 3.72 -3.88
N GLY A 122 -6.69 3.78 -3.24
CA GLY A 122 -7.49 5.02 -3.20
C GLY A 122 -8.02 5.51 -4.55
N ILE A 123 -8.10 4.62 -5.55
CA ILE A 123 -8.67 4.92 -6.88
C ILE A 123 -10.17 4.63 -6.82
N GLY A 124 -11.00 5.66 -6.75
CA GLY A 124 -12.46 5.53 -6.74
C GLY A 124 -13.16 6.88 -6.77
N PRO A 125 -14.48 6.90 -7.05
CA PRO A 125 -15.26 8.14 -7.05
C PRO A 125 -15.46 8.74 -5.65
N LEU A 126 -15.29 7.94 -4.59
CA LEU A 126 -15.46 8.33 -3.20
C LEU A 126 -14.52 7.51 -2.31
N ASP A 127 -13.83 8.17 -1.37
CA ASP A 127 -13.15 7.51 -0.25
C ASP A 127 -14.09 7.54 0.97
N GLU A 128 -14.62 6.37 1.35
CA GLU A 128 -15.51 6.24 2.50
C GLU A 128 -14.80 6.45 3.85
N VAL A 129 -13.47 6.31 3.87
CA VAL A 129 -12.65 6.43 5.07
C VAL A 129 -12.20 7.89 5.28
N ASN A 130 -11.78 8.57 4.20
CA ASN A 130 -11.36 9.96 4.22
C ASN A 130 -12.07 10.78 3.12
N PRO A 131 -13.32 11.21 3.34
CA PRO A 131 -14.08 11.97 2.34
C PRO A 131 -13.44 13.30 1.92
N ASP A 132 -12.54 13.84 2.74
CA ASP A 132 -11.83 15.09 2.49
C ASP A 132 -10.62 14.92 1.55
N TYR A 133 -10.19 13.69 1.23
CA TYR A 133 -9.02 13.48 0.39
C TYR A 133 -9.35 13.73 -1.08
N PRO A 134 -8.44 14.36 -1.85
CA PRO A 134 -8.67 14.55 -3.28
C PRO A 134 -8.85 13.19 -3.97
N HIS A 135 -9.55 13.18 -5.11
CA HIS A 135 -9.72 11.99 -5.93
C HIS A 135 -9.13 12.26 -7.30
N LEU A 136 -8.16 11.44 -7.71
CA LEU A 136 -7.71 11.45 -9.09
C LEU A 136 -8.72 10.68 -9.94
N GLN A 137 -9.13 11.27 -11.07
CA GLN A 137 -9.99 10.56 -12.01
C GLN A 137 -9.20 9.41 -12.64
N HIS A 138 -9.81 8.22 -12.68
CA HIS A 138 -9.21 7.01 -13.25
C HIS A 138 -8.61 7.24 -14.65
N GLN A 139 -9.31 8.01 -15.50
CA GLN A 139 -8.86 8.31 -16.85
C GLN A 139 -7.55 9.12 -16.85
N THR A 140 -7.47 10.18 -16.04
CA THR A 140 -6.25 10.98 -15.89
C THR A 140 -5.07 10.13 -15.42
N LEU A 141 -5.29 9.25 -14.43
CA LEU A 141 -4.25 8.35 -13.95
C LEU A 141 -3.79 7.39 -15.07
N THR A 142 -4.73 6.85 -15.85
CA THR A 142 -4.43 5.97 -16.98
C THR A 142 -3.56 6.67 -18.02
N GLU A 143 -3.86 7.93 -18.36
CA GLU A 143 -3.11 8.73 -19.33
C GLU A 143 -1.68 9.03 -18.85
N ILE A 144 -1.51 9.43 -17.58
CA ILE A 144 -0.20 9.66 -16.96
C ILE A 144 0.67 8.40 -17.03
N LEU A 145 0.11 7.26 -16.64
CA LEU A 145 0.81 5.98 -16.60
C LEU A 145 1.18 5.49 -18.01
N ALA A 146 0.23 5.57 -18.95
CA ALA A 146 0.44 5.14 -20.33
C ALA A 146 1.53 5.96 -21.03
N ALA A 147 1.61 7.26 -20.77
CA ALA A 147 2.67 8.13 -21.30
C ALA A 147 4.08 7.69 -20.87
N ALA A 148 4.20 6.99 -19.74
CA ALA A 148 5.45 6.44 -19.22
C ALA A 148 5.61 4.92 -19.48
N GLY A 149 4.74 4.32 -20.30
CA GLY A 149 4.79 2.90 -20.65
C GLY A 149 4.21 1.95 -19.59
N TRP A 150 3.50 2.48 -18.59
CA TRP A 150 2.81 1.69 -17.58
C TRP A 150 1.36 1.44 -17.96
N GLN A 151 0.84 0.27 -17.57
CA GLN A 151 -0.57 -0.06 -17.73
C GLN A 151 -1.25 -0.09 -16.36
N LEU A 152 -2.36 0.65 -16.23
CA LEU A 152 -3.23 0.54 -15.05
C LEU A 152 -4.12 -0.69 -15.21
N VAL A 153 -3.96 -1.66 -14.31
CA VAL A 153 -4.71 -2.92 -14.32
C VAL A 153 -5.52 -3.02 -13.04
N LYS A 154 -6.80 -3.34 -13.17
CA LYS A 154 -7.67 -3.59 -12.00
C LYS A 154 -7.29 -4.93 -11.38
N ARG A 155 -7.43 -5.04 -10.07
CA ARG A 155 -7.21 -6.29 -9.34
C ARG A 155 -8.30 -6.53 -8.31
N LEU A 156 -8.39 -7.78 -7.86
CA LEU A 156 -9.15 -8.15 -6.67
C LEU A 156 -8.40 -7.73 -5.39
N PRO A 157 -9.09 -7.64 -4.24
CA PRO A 157 -8.45 -7.36 -2.95
C PRO A 157 -7.36 -8.37 -2.57
N VAL A 158 -7.49 -9.62 -3.05
CA VAL A 158 -6.53 -10.71 -2.84
C VAL A 158 -5.56 -10.82 -4.02
N TYR A 159 -4.26 -10.90 -3.73
CA TYR A 159 -3.21 -11.09 -4.74
C TYR A 159 -3.18 -12.54 -5.24
N HIS A 160 -2.77 -12.74 -6.49
CA HIS A 160 -2.77 -14.05 -7.17
C HIS A 160 -2.13 -15.18 -6.36
N GLN A 161 -1.03 -14.89 -5.66
CA GLN A 161 -0.30 -15.88 -4.86
C GLN A 161 -1.14 -16.48 -3.71
N TYR A 162 -2.20 -15.79 -3.28
CA TYR A 162 -3.07 -16.19 -2.17
C TYR A 162 -4.39 -16.81 -2.62
N ASP A 163 -4.63 -16.97 -3.93
CA ASP A 163 -5.89 -17.55 -4.42
C ASP A 163 -6.17 -18.92 -3.81
N LYS A 164 -5.13 -19.72 -3.55
CA LYS A 164 -5.25 -21.06 -2.93
C LYS A 164 -5.65 -21.04 -1.46
N TRP A 165 -5.53 -19.89 -0.78
CA TRP A 165 -5.90 -19.74 0.63
C TRP A 165 -7.38 -19.45 0.80
N LEU A 166 -8.07 -19.09 -0.29
CA LEU A 166 -9.50 -18.82 -0.27
C LEU A 166 -10.30 -20.12 -0.11
N PRO A 167 -11.50 -20.06 0.50
CA PRO A 167 -12.48 -21.15 0.43
C PRO A 167 -12.77 -21.58 -1.01
N GLN A 168 -13.02 -22.88 -1.21
CA GLN A 168 -13.23 -23.46 -2.55
C GLN A 168 -14.31 -22.74 -3.36
N THR A 169 -15.37 -22.25 -2.71
CA THR A 169 -16.44 -21.48 -3.34
C THR A 169 -15.94 -20.16 -3.95
N LEU A 170 -15.03 -19.46 -3.26
CA LEU A 170 -14.43 -18.23 -3.76
C LEU A 170 -13.35 -18.49 -4.81
N GLN A 171 -12.59 -19.59 -4.71
CA GLN A 171 -11.58 -19.93 -5.71
C GLN A 171 -12.15 -20.03 -7.12
N THR A 172 -13.35 -20.59 -7.27
CA THR A 172 -14.02 -20.67 -8.58
C THR A 172 -14.33 -19.29 -9.15
N ALA A 173 -14.93 -18.41 -8.34
CA ALA A 173 -15.28 -17.06 -8.75
C ALA A 173 -14.03 -16.22 -9.09
N VAL A 174 -12.98 -16.30 -8.26
CA VAL A 174 -11.71 -15.60 -8.48
C VAL A 174 -11.03 -16.06 -9.77
N LYS A 175 -11.02 -17.37 -10.05
CA LYS A 175 -10.46 -17.90 -11.31
C LYS A 175 -11.22 -17.40 -12.52
N GLN A 176 -12.56 -17.34 -12.47
CA GLN A 176 -13.37 -16.83 -13.58
C GLN A 176 -13.11 -15.34 -13.85
N TRP A 177 -13.03 -14.54 -12.79
CA TRP A 177 -12.73 -13.11 -12.89
C TRP A 177 -11.37 -12.86 -13.54
N ARG A 178 -10.33 -13.55 -13.06
CA ARG A 178 -8.94 -13.41 -13.56
C ARG A 178 -8.72 -13.86 -15.00
N VAL A 179 -9.63 -14.65 -15.58
CA VAL A 179 -9.56 -15.08 -16.99
C VAL A 179 -10.33 -14.13 -17.92
N SER A 180 -11.22 -13.31 -17.35
CA SER A 180 -12.12 -12.44 -18.11
C SER A 180 -11.59 -11.02 -18.29
N ASP A 181 -10.56 -10.62 -17.53
CA ASP A 181 -9.83 -9.35 -17.62
C ASP A 181 -8.45 -9.54 -18.28
#